data_AF-A0A3N5NSH6-F1
#
_entry.id   AF-A0A3N5NSH6-F1
#
_cell.length_a   1.000
_cell.length_b   1.000
_cell.length_c   1.000
_cell.angle_alpha   90.00
_cell.angle_beta   90.00
_cell.angle_gamma   90.00
#
_symmetry.space_group_name_H-M   'P 1'
#
loop_
_entity.id
_entity.type
_entity.pdbx_description
1 polymer ?
#
loop_
_entity_poly.entity_id
_entity_poly.type
_entity_poly.pdbx_seq_one_letter_code
_entity_poly.pdbx_strand_id
1 'polypeptide(L)' 'MILVVGATGVLGGNIAQELLAQGKEVRVLLRHNSPSEALVPL' A
#
# COMPACT_ATOMS: atom_id res chain seq x y z
N MET A 1 6.92 -8.34 8.18
CA MET A 1 6.78 -7.63 6.90
C MET A 1 5.69 -8.27 6.05
N ILE A 2 4.68 -7.50 5.64
CA ILE A 2 3.55 -7.91 4.79
C ILE A 2 3.58 -7.09 3.49
N LEU A 3 3.50 -7.74 2.33
CA LEU A 3 3.36 -7.06 1.04
C LEU A 3 1.90 -7.11 0.59
N VAL A 4 1.30 -5.95 0.34
CA VAL A 4 -0.05 -5.84 -0.23
C VAL A 4 0.05 -5.40 -1.69
N VAL A 5 -0.37 -6.28 -2.60
CA VAL A 5 -0.49 -5.98 -4.04
C VAL A 5 -1.90 -5.44 -4.31
N GLY A 6 -2.00 -4.44 -5.19
CA GLY A 6 -3.29 -3.79 -5.47
C GLY A 6 -3.80 -2.91 -4.33
N ALA A 7 -2.91 -2.45 -3.43
CA ALA A 7 -3.29 -1.64 -2.27
C ALA A 7 -3.78 -0.22 -2.65
N THR A 8 -3.64 0.18 -3.92
CA THR A 8 -4.23 1.42 -4.43
C THR A 8 -5.71 1.28 -4.78
N GLY A 9 -6.26 0.06 -4.79
CA GLY A 9 -7.70 -0.19 -4.93
C GLY A 9 -8.43 -0.13 -3.59
N VAL A 10 -9.76 -0.12 -3.63
CA VAL A 10 -10.61 0.07 -2.42
C VAL A 10 -10.32 -0.96 -1.32
N LEU A 11 -10.41 -2.26 -1.64
CA LEU A 11 -10.21 -3.31 -0.65
C LEU A 11 -8.75 -3.40 -0.18
N GLY A 12 -7.81 -3.39 -1.13
CA GLY A 12 -6.38 -3.48 -0.81
C GLY A 12 -5.90 -2.31 0.05
N GLY A 13 -6.41 -1.10 -0.20
CA GLY A 13 -6.10 0.08 0.59
C GLY A 13 -6.62 -0.02 2.02
N ASN A 14 -7.87 -0.46 2.19
CA ASN A 14 -8.44 -0.68 3.51
C ASN A 14 -7.65 -1.75 4.30
N ILE A 15 -7.27 -2.85 3.64
CA ILE A 15 -6.43 -3.89 4.26
C ILE A 15 -5.07 -3.32 4.68
N ALA A 16 -4.40 -2.56 3.80
CA ALA A 16 -3.10 -1.98 4.11
C ALA A 16 -3.18 -1.00 5.29
N GLN A 17 -4.21 -0.16 5.35
CA GLN A 17 -4.43 0.77 6.47
C GLN A 17 -4.70 0.04 7.79
N GLU A 18 -5.55 -0.99 7.77
CA GLU A 18 -5.85 -1.79 8.96
C GLU A 18 -4.59 -2.50 9.51
N LEU A 19 -3.79 -3.08 8.63
CA LEU A 19 -2.52 -3.71 9.02
C LEU A 19 -1.53 -2.70 9.62
N LEU A 20 -1.46 -1.49 9.06
CA LEU A 20 -0.64 -0.40 9.62
C LEU A 20 -1.15 0.02 11.00
N ALA A 21 -2.47 0.15 11.20
CA ALA A 21 -3.08 0.49 12.49
C ALA A 21 -2.76 -0.54 13.58
N GLN A 22 -2.57 -1.81 13.20
CA GLN A 22 -2.13 -2.89 14.07
C GLN A 22 -0.61 -2.92 14.34
N GLY A 23 0.14 -1.91 13.88
CA GLY A 23 1.58 -1.82 14.05
C GLY A 23 2.38 -2.81 13.20
N LYS A 24 1.79 -3.37 12.14
CA LYS A 24 2.51 -4.26 11.23
C LYS A 24 3.37 -3.45 10.27
N GLU A 25 4.55 -3.98 9.94
CA GLU A 25 5.33 -3.47 8.83
C GLU A 25 4.68 -3.88 7.51
N VAL A 26 4.17 -2.91 6.77
CA VAL A 26 3.46 -3.10 5.48
C VAL A 26 4.24 -2.44 4.35
N ARG A 27 4.38 -3.17 3.24
CA ARG A 27 4.87 -2.66 1.95
C ARG A 27 3.72 -2.74 0.94
N VAL A 28 3.67 -1.78 0.03
CA VAL A 28 2.69 -1.75 -1.07
C VAL A 28 3.43 -1.84 -2.38
N LEU A 29 3.01 -2.74 -3.26
CA LEU A 29 3.55 -2.81 -4.62
C LEU A 29 2.76 -1.88 -5.54
N LEU A 30 3.48 -0.95 -6.16
CA LEU A 30 2.97 -0.13 -7.25
C LEU A 30 3.43 -0.69 -8.59
N ARG A 31 2.58 -0.54 -9.62
CA ARG A 31 2.99 -0.73 -11.01
C ARG A 31 3.70 0.54 -11.48
N HIS A 32 4.64 0.37 -12.41
CA HIS A 32 5.28 1.50 -13.09
C HIS A 32 4.22 2.44 -13.71
N ASN A 33 4.41 3.75 -13.56
CA ASN A 33 3.49 4.81 -13.99
C ASN A 33 2.11 4.77 -13.30
N SER A 34 2.03 4.18 -12.10
CA SER A 34 0.81 4.31 -11.29
C SER A 34 0.60 5.78 -10.90
N PRO A 35 -0.63 6.32 -10.93
CA PRO A 35 -0.92 7.66 -10.41
C PRO A 35 -0.47 7.84 -8.96
N SER A 36 -0.39 6.75 -8.20
CA SER A 36 0.06 6.74 -6.80
C SER A 36 1.57 6.80 -6.62
N GLU A 37 2.38 6.71 -7.69
CA GLU A 37 3.85 6.87 -7.58
C GLU A 37 4.22 8.25 -7.02
N ALA A 38 3.44 9.29 -7.31
CA ALA A 38 3.64 10.64 -6.78
C ALA A 38 3.50 10.74 -5.25
N LEU A 39 2.94 9.71 -4.60
CA LEU A 39 2.74 9.66 -3.15
C LEU A 39 3.91 8.96 -2.44
N VAL A 40 4.87 8.37 -3.17
CA VAL A 40 6.04 7.73 -2.59
C VAL A 40 7.04 8.83 -2.16
N PRO A 41 7.39 8.96 -0.87
CA PRO A 41 8.43 9.89 -0.45
C PRO A 41 9.78 9.47 -1.04
N LEU A 42 10.53 10.44 -1.58
CA LEU A 42 11.92 10.25 -2.03
C LEU A 42 12.85 9.88 -0.87
#